data_AF-A0A2E3TTA6-F1
#
_entry.id   AF-A0A2E3TTA6-F1
#
_cell.length_a   1.000
_cell.length_b   1.000
_cell.length_c   1.000
_cell.angle_alpha   90.00
_cell.angle_beta   90.00
_cell.angle_gamma   90.00
#
_symmetry.space_group_name_H-M   'P 1'
#
loop_
_entity.id
_entity.type
_entity.pdbx_description
1 polymer ?
#
loop_
_entity_poly.entity_id
_entity_poly.type
_entity_poly.pdbx_seq_one_letter_code
_entity_poly.pdbx_strand_id
1 'polypeptide(L)'
;MPSSKEGSSRLGDITRSIPIDKRLTRRPKVALFAGIAALAVIGTMAAAVFVLPINTWREQNNDLEQRQTQLDALVSVNGQLAAEVDRLQTDDGVREAAREEIGYMQTGEQRRSVLPRPPLPADLPDGWPYNVVTEIFAARTAGPAPALTD
;
A
#
# COMPACT_ATOMS: atom_id res chain seq x y z
N MET A 1 4.99 116.43 30.04
CA MET A 1 4.79 114.98 30.26
C MET A 1 3.56 114.53 29.49
N PRO A 2 3.70 113.74 28.42
CA PRO A 2 2.58 113.02 27.82
C PRO A 2 2.56 111.55 28.27
N SER A 3 1.37 111.09 28.65
CA SER A 3 0.98 109.68 28.74
C SER A 3 0.54 109.18 27.37
N SER A 4 0.83 107.91 27.07
CA SER A 4 -0.14 106.90 26.64
C SER A 4 0.59 105.70 26.04
N LYS A 5 0.42 104.54 26.68
CA LYS A 5 0.74 103.24 26.09
C LYS A 5 -0.46 102.77 25.31
N GLU A 6 -0.33 102.75 23.99
CA GLU A 6 -1.27 102.09 23.10
C GLU A 6 -0.83 100.62 22.95
N GLY A 7 -1.69 99.71 23.41
CA GLY A 7 -1.66 98.33 22.96
C GLY A 7 -2.39 98.21 21.63
N SER A 8 -2.01 97.23 20.81
CA SER A 8 -2.90 96.33 20.05
C SER A 8 -2.28 95.89 18.72
N SER A 9 -2.02 94.58 18.66
CA SER A 9 -2.31 93.64 17.57
C SER A 9 -1.80 93.89 16.14
N ARG A 10 -1.16 92.82 15.62
CA ARG A 10 -1.28 92.20 14.28
C ARG A 10 -0.07 91.26 14.13
N LEU A 11 -0.10 89.97 14.47
CA LEU A 11 -0.99 88.93 13.90
C LEU A 11 -1.17 89.16 12.39
N GLY A 12 -0.05 89.10 11.67
CA GLY A 12 0.01 89.30 10.22
C GLY A 12 0.90 88.28 9.52
N ASP A 13 1.13 87.11 10.10
CA ASP A 13 1.98 86.09 9.48
C ASP A 13 1.47 84.65 9.76
N ILE A 14 0.21 84.39 9.41
CA ILE A 14 -0.40 83.04 9.42
C ILE A 14 -0.82 82.62 8.00
N THR A 15 -0.49 83.41 6.97
CA THR A 15 -0.83 83.10 5.56
C THR A 15 0.42 82.83 4.73
N ARG A 16 1.31 81.97 5.23
CA ARG A 16 2.15 81.17 4.32
C ARG A 16 1.48 79.82 4.15
N SER A 17 0.59 79.75 3.15
CA SER A 17 0.04 78.49 2.68
C SER A 17 1.21 77.62 2.18
N ILE A 18 1.53 76.58 2.93
CA ILE A 18 2.40 75.50 2.48
C ILE A 18 1.64 74.81 1.34
N PRO A 19 2.11 74.83 0.08
CA PRO A 19 1.52 73.98 -0.93
C PRO A 19 1.85 72.53 -0.55
N ILE A 20 0.86 71.83 0.00
CA ILE A 20 0.91 70.39 0.17
C ILE A 20 0.80 69.83 -1.25
N ASP A 21 1.95 69.64 -1.88
CA ASP A 21 2.10 68.91 -3.14
C ASP A 21 1.63 67.46 -2.96
N LYS A 22 0.31 67.25 -3.00
CA LYS A 22 -0.25 65.94 -3.33
C LYS A 22 -0.04 65.74 -4.82
N ARG A 23 1.18 65.35 -5.20
CA ARG A 23 1.46 64.77 -6.52
C ARG A 23 0.77 63.42 -6.62
N LEU A 24 -0.54 63.47 -6.86
CA LEU A 24 -1.39 62.33 -7.12
C LEU A 24 -1.48 62.08 -8.63
N THR A 25 -0.37 62.11 -9.37
CA THR A 25 -0.30 61.54 -10.71
C THR A 25 -0.13 60.02 -10.60
N ARG A 26 -1.13 59.37 -9.98
CA ARG A 26 -1.22 57.92 -9.97
C ARG A 26 -1.88 57.50 -11.26
N ARG A 27 -1.09 56.98 -12.21
CA ARG A 27 -1.61 56.37 -13.44
C ARG A 27 -2.72 55.38 -13.04
N PRO A 28 -3.98 55.56 -13.48
CA PRO A 28 -5.12 54.79 -12.97
C PRO A 28 -4.96 53.29 -13.26
N LYS A 29 -4.29 52.95 -14.38
CA LYS A 29 -3.95 51.56 -14.72
C LYS A 29 -3.00 50.92 -13.71
N VAL A 30 -1.99 51.64 -13.21
CA VAL A 30 -1.04 51.11 -12.22
C VAL A 30 -1.72 50.89 -10.87
N ALA A 31 -2.66 51.77 -10.49
CA ALA A 31 -3.47 51.57 -9.29
C ALA A 31 -4.39 50.34 -9.41
N LEU A 32 -4.98 50.11 -10.58
CA LEU A 32 -5.80 48.93 -10.88
C LEU A 32 -4.97 47.64 -10.83
N PHE A 33 -3.81 47.61 -11.50
CA PHE A 33 -2.90 46.46 -11.48
C PHE A 33 -2.38 46.17 -10.06
N ALA A 34 -2.06 47.22 -9.29
CA ALA A 34 -1.68 47.05 -7.88
C ALA A 34 -2.83 46.48 -7.03
N GLY A 35 -4.07 46.88 -7.29
CA GLY A 35 -5.26 46.32 -6.62
C GLY A 35 -5.51 44.85 -6.97
N ILE A 36 -5.40 44.48 -8.24
CA ILE A 36 -5.52 43.07 -8.69
C ILE A 36 -4.39 42.23 -8.09
N ALA A 37 -3.16 42.74 -8.09
CA ALA A 37 -2.02 42.05 -7.48
C ALA A 37 -2.23 41.84 -5.98
N ALA A 38 -2.75 42.84 -5.25
CA ALA A 38 -3.08 42.70 -3.84
C ALA A 38 -4.17 41.64 -3.60
N LEU A 39 -5.22 41.60 -4.43
CA LEU A 39 -6.27 40.58 -4.36
C LEU A 39 -5.74 39.17 -4.66
N ALA A 40 -4.84 39.04 -5.63
CA ALA A 40 -4.21 37.77 -5.94
C ALA A 40 -3.38 37.25 -4.75
N VAL A 41 -2.60 38.12 -4.11
CA VAL A 41 -1.83 37.77 -2.90
C VAL A 41 -2.75 37.32 -1.76
N ILE A 42 -3.82 38.09 -1.48
CA ILE A 42 -4.80 37.72 -0.45
C ILE A 42 -5.49 36.39 -0.79
N GLY A 43 -5.87 36.19 -2.05
CA GLY A 43 -6.47 34.95 -2.54
C GLY A 43 -5.54 33.75 -2.36
N THR A 44 -4.24 33.90 -2.66
CA THR A 44 -3.26 32.83 -2.43
C THR A 44 -3.03 32.54 -0.95
N MET A 45 -3.01 33.56 -0.08
CA MET A 45 -2.90 33.35 1.37
C MET A 45 -4.14 32.65 1.93
N ALA A 46 -5.34 33.05 1.52
CA ALA A 46 -6.58 32.38 1.89
C ALA A 46 -6.57 30.93 1.40
N ALA A 47 -6.24 30.70 0.13
CA ALA A 47 -6.12 29.35 -0.42
C ALA A 47 -5.09 28.51 0.34
N ALA A 48 -3.93 29.05 0.72
CA ALA A 48 -2.93 28.31 1.50
C ALA A 48 -3.47 27.88 2.87
N VAL A 49 -4.24 28.73 3.55
CA VAL A 49 -4.86 28.42 4.85
C VAL A 49 -5.90 27.30 4.74
N PHE A 50 -6.56 27.13 3.60
CA PHE A 50 -7.57 26.08 3.41
C PHE A 50 -7.03 24.81 2.71
N VAL A 51 -6.14 24.95 1.73
CA VAL A 51 -5.60 23.85 0.92
C VAL A 51 -4.62 22.99 1.73
N LEU A 52 -3.72 23.62 2.50
CA LEU A 52 -2.75 22.89 3.31
C LEU A 52 -3.42 21.95 4.33
N PRO A 53 -4.36 22.40 5.19
CA PRO A 53 -4.99 21.50 6.17
C PRO A 53 -5.84 20.40 5.54
N ILE A 54 -6.46 20.65 4.38
CA ILE A 54 -7.24 19.62 3.68
C ILE A 54 -6.31 18.56 3.08
N ASN A 55 -5.17 18.97 2.51
CA ASN A 55 -4.22 18.02 1.92
C ASN A 55 -3.55 17.17 2.99
N THR A 56 -3.13 17.78 4.10
CA THR A 56 -2.51 17.05 5.22
C THR A 56 -3.47 16.08 5.90
N TRP A 57 -4.77 16.39 5.97
CA TRP A 57 -5.75 15.47 6.55
C TRP A 57 -5.97 14.23 5.67
N ARG A 58 -5.99 14.39 4.34
CA ARG A 58 -6.06 13.23 3.41
C ARG A 58 -4.79 12.38 3.43
N GLU A 59 -3.61 13.01 3.47
CA GLU A 59 -2.34 12.29 3.59
C GLU A 59 -2.22 11.52 4.90
N GLN A 60 -2.65 12.11 6.02
CA GLN A 60 -2.70 11.42 7.32
C GLN A 60 -3.68 10.24 7.32
N ASN A 61 -4.85 10.37 6.70
CA ASN A 61 -5.81 9.27 6.62
C ASN A 61 -5.28 8.09 5.79
N ASN A 62 -4.60 8.37 4.68
CA ASN A 62 -3.97 7.32 3.86
C ASN A 62 -2.84 6.60 4.62
N ASP A 63 -2.00 7.34 5.35
CA ASP A 63 -0.96 6.73 6.20
C ASP A 63 -1.59 5.92 7.34
N LEU A 64 -2.67 6.40 7.96
CA LEU A 64 -3.41 5.66 9.00
C LEU A 64 -4.04 4.36 8.49
N GLU A 65 -4.64 4.35 7.30
CA GLU A 65 -5.19 3.13 6.68
C GLU A 65 -4.08 2.14 6.33
N GLN A 66 -2.98 2.63 5.78
CA GLN A 66 -1.84 1.79 5.41
C GLN A 66 -1.17 1.18 6.65
N ARG A 67 -1.03 1.94 7.74
CA ARG A 67 -0.49 1.48 9.02
C ARG A 67 -1.42 0.49 9.72
N GLN A 68 -2.73 0.71 9.69
CA GLN A 68 -3.71 -0.24 10.21
C GLN A 68 -3.67 -1.57 9.45
N THR A 69 -3.60 -1.52 8.12
CA THR A 69 -3.46 -2.73 7.29
C THR A 69 -2.19 -3.52 7.65
N GLN A 70 -1.08 -2.82 7.89
CA GLN A 70 0.16 -3.46 8.34
C GLN A 70 0.01 -4.07 9.74
N LEU A 71 -0.63 -3.37 10.68
CA LEU A 71 -0.88 -3.87 12.03
C LEU A 71 -1.76 -5.13 12.02
N ASP A 72 -2.85 -5.13 11.25
CA ASP A 72 -3.73 -6.30 11.14
C ASP A 72 -3.00 -7.52 10.57
N ALA A 73 -2.15 -7.31 9.56
CA ALA A 73 -1.30 -8.36 9.02
C ALA A 73 -0.32 -8.91 10.09
N LEU A 74 0.34 -8.03 10.86
CA LEU A 74 1.27 -8.44 11.92
C LEU A 74 0.55 -9.19 13.06
N VAL A 75 -0.62 -8.71 13.47
CA VAL A 75 -1.44 -9.37 14.51
C VAL A 75 -1.90 -10.74 14.06
N SER A 76 -2.35 -10.86 12.80
CA SER A 76 -2.75 -12.14 12.21
C SER A 76 -1.60 -13.15 12.17
N VAL A 77 -0.42 -12.72 11.70
CA VAL A 77 0.78 -13.56 11.65
C VAL A 77 1.21 -13.97 13.06
N ASN A 78 1.28 -13.03 14.00
CA ASN A 78 1.61 -13.36 15.39
C ASN A 78 0.63 -14.35 16.02
N GLY A 79 -0.67 -14.25 15.73
CA GLY A 79 -1.67 -15.21 16.20
C GLY A 79 -1.44 -16.62 15.64
N GLN A 80 -1.08 -16.73 14.36
CA GLN A 80 -0.74 -18.01 13.73
C GLN A 80 0.54 -18.63 14.33
N LEU A 81 1.59 -17.82 14.54
CA LEU A 81 2.81 -18.32 15.18
C LEU A 81 2.57 -18.74 16.63
N ALA A 82 1.75 -18.00 17.38
CA ALA A 82 1.41 -18.38 18.75
C ALA A 82 0.68 -19.73 18.80
N ALA A 83 -0.27 -19.95 17.88
CA ALA A 83 -0.97 -21.23 17.78
C ALA A 83 -0.01 -22.40 17.42
N GLU A 84 0.97 -22.17 16.54
CA GLU A 84 1.97 -23.19 16.21
C GLU A 84 2.94 -23.44 17.38
N VAL A 85 3.35 -22.40 18.10
CA VAL A 85 4.17 -22.57 19.32
C VAL A 85 3.41 -23.39 20.35
N ASP A 86 2.13 -23.07 20.61
CA ASP A 86 1.30 -23.85 21.53
C ASP A 86 1.18 -25.31 21.07
N ARG A 87 1.01 -25.55 19.77
CA ARG A 87 1.01 -26.91 19.18
C ARG A 87 2.35 -27.61 19.42
N LEU A 88 3.47 -26.97 19.11
CA LEU A 88 4.81 -27.51 19.25
C LEU A 88 5.25 -27.70 20.70
N GLN A 89 4.61 -27.04 21.67
CA GLN A 89 4.84 -27.28 23.09
C GLN A 89 4.19 -28.58 23.59
N THR A 90 3.24 -29.14 22.85
CA THR A 90 2.64 -30.45 23.19
C THR A 90 3.56 -31.61 22.83
N ASP A 91 3.53 -32.69 23.61
CA ASP A 91 4.33 -33.90 23.35
C ASP A 91 4.09 -34.50 21.96
N ASP A 92 2.85 -34.38 21.45
CA ASP A 92 2.49 -34.84 20.11
C ASP A 92 3.05 -33.92 19.02
N GLY A 93 3.02 -32.59 19.24
CA GLY A 93 3.62 -31.61 18.33
C GLY A 93 5.13 -31.78 18.20
N VAL A 94 5.85 -31.98 19.32
CA VAL A 94 7.29 -32.27 19.31
C VAL A 94 7.59 -33.56 18.55
N ARG A 95 6.78 -34.61 18.74
CA ARG A 95 6.99 -35.90 18.09
C ARG A 95 6.79 -35.83 16.58
N GLU A 96 5.76 -35.10 16.14
CA GLU A 96 5.50 -34.86 14.72
C GLU A 96 6.60 -34.02 14.08
N ALA A 97 7.00 -32.91 14.73
CA ALA A 97 8.11 -32.08 14.25
C ALA A 97 9.43 -32.87 14.18
N ALA A 98 9.72 -33.70 15.18
CA ALA A 98 10.90 -34.56 15.17
C ALA A 98 10.82 -35.62 14.05
N ARG A 99 9.63 -36.12 13.73
CA ARG A 99 9.43 -37.06 12.62
C ARG A 99 9.67 -36.40 11.27
N GLU A 100 9.21 -35.17 11.08
CA GLU A 100 9.36 -34.40 9.84
C GLU A 100 10.79 -33.90 9.63
N GLU A 101 11.42 -33.30 10.65
CA GLU A 101 12.72 -32.63 10.52
C GLU A 101 13.90 -33.61 10.58
N ILE A 102 13.89 -34.54 11.54
CA ILE A 102 15.02 -35.44 11.80
C ILE A 102 14.71 -36.92 11.53
N GLY A 103 13.51 -37.23 11.00
CA GLY A 103 13.09 -38.59 10.74
C GLY A 103 13.00 -39.44 12.01
N TYR A 104 12.71 -38.82 13.16
CA TYR A 104 12.61 -39.49 14.46
C TYR A 104 11.60 -40.63 14.42
N MET A 105 11.96 -41.74 15.05
CA MET A 105 11.14 -42.93 15.22
C MET A 105 11.16 -43.34 16.69
N GLN A 106 10.00 -43.78 17.17
CA GLN A 106 9.85 -44.24 18.53
C GLN A 106 10.45 -45.63 18.69
N THR A 107 10.91 -45.96 19.90
CA THR A 107 11.49 -47.28 20.19
C THR A 107 10.50 -48.39 19.83
N GLY A 108 10.87 -49.24 18.87
CA GLY A 108 10.03 -50.32 18.35
C GLY A 108 9.39 -50.05 16.99
N GLU A 109 9.48 -48.83 16.44
CA GLU A 109 9.08 -48.55 15.05
C GLU A 109 10.13 -49.07 14.06
N GLN A 110 9.67 -49.66 12.95
CA GLN A 110 10.53 -50.12 11.85
C GLN A 110 10.15 -49.39 10.56
N ARG A 111 11.13 -48.72 9.93
CA ARG A 111 10.99 -48.21 8.56
C ARG A 111 10.82 -49.39 7.61
N ARG A 112 9.65 -49.49 6.98
CA ARG A 112 9.42 -50.38 5.83
C ARG A 112 9.30 -49.53 4.58
N SER A 113 10.22 -49.70 3.63
CA SER A 113 10.05 -49.13 2.29
C SER A 113 9.07 -50.01 1.52
N VAL A 114 7.99 -49.40 1.03
CA VAL A 114 7.10 -50.07 0.09
C VAL A 114 7.68 -49.82 -1.30
N LEU A 115 8.17 -50.87 -1.94
CA LEU A 115 8.59 -50.79 -3.34
C LEU A 115 7.34 -50.63 -4.22
N PRO A 116 7.42 -49.82 -5.30
CA PRO A 116 6.37 -49.81 -6.30
C PRO A 116 6.17 -51.24 -6.81
N ARG A 117 4.91 -51.61 -7.04
CA ARG A 117 4.56 -52.93 -7.57
C ARG A 117 5.36 -53.15 -8.87
N PRO A 118 6.14 -54.24 -9.00
CA PRO A 118 6.85 -54.51 -10.23
C PRO A 118 5.85 -54.63 -11.39
N PRO A 119 6.22 -54.18 -12.61
CA PRO A 119 5.40 -54.45 -13.78
C PRO A 119 5.20 -55.96 -13.89
N LEU A 120 3.96 -56.38 -14.17
CA LEU A 120 3.67 -57.79 -14.39
C LEU A 120 4.52 -58.27 -15.59
N PRO A 121 5.13 -59.47 -15.51
CA PRO A 121 5.80 -60.06 -16.67
C PRO A 121 4.80 -60.15 -17.82
N ALA A 122 5.09 -59.46 -18.93
CA ALA A 122 4.28 -59.54 -20.14
C ALA A 122 4.60 -60.81 -20.95
N ASP A 123 5.76 -61.41 -20.70
CA ASP A 123 6.23 -62.61 -21.39
C ASP A 123 5.69 -63.85 -20.68
N LEU A 124 4.63 -64.41 -21.25
CA LEU A 124 4.06 -65.69 -20.86
C LEU A 124 4.73 -66.81 -21.67
N PRO A 125 4.92 -68.03 -21.13
CA PRO A 125 5.51 -69.14 -21.87
C PRO A 125 4.71 -69.51 -23.12
N ASP A 126 5.41 -69.95 -24.16
CA ASP A 126 4.76 -70.51 -25.35
C ASP A 126 4.12 -71.85 -25.01
N GLY A 127 2.80 -71.92 -25.14
CA GLY A 127 2.04 -73.15 -24.92
C GLY A 127 0.63 -72.91 -24.43
N TRP A 128 -0.17 -73.97 -24.42
CA TRP A 128 -1.50 -73.94 -23.82
C TRP A 128 -1.36 -73.82 -22.30
N PRO A 129 -2.14 -72.95 -21.61
CA PRO A 129 -3.18 -72.04 -22.09
C PRO A 129 -2.71 -70.60 -22.35
N TYR A 130 -1.41 -70.34 -22.25
CA TYR A 130 -0.82 -69.01 -22.21
C TYR A 130 -0.85 -68.28 -23.55
N ASN A 131 -0.80 -69.01 -24.66
CA ASN A 131 -0.98 -68.46 -26.01
C ASN A 131 -2.30 -67.69 -26.18
N VAL A 132 -3.42 -68.23 -25.68
CA VAL A 132 -4.74 -67.58 -25.74
C VAL A 132 -4.75 -66.29 -24.92
N VAL A 133 -4.10 -66.30 -23.76
CA VAL A 133 -4.02 -65.14 -22.88
C VAL A 133 -3.18 -64.04 -23.54
N THR A 134 -2.05 -64.38 -24.17
CA THR A 134 -1.19 -63.45 -24.92
C THR A 134 -1.95 -62.80 -26.08
N GLU A 135 -2.76 -63.56 -26.83
CA GLU A 135 -3.61 -63.03 -27.91
C GLU A 135 -4.67 -62.04 -27.40
N ILE A 136 -5.31 -62.35 -26.27
CA ILE A 136 -6.29 -61.46 -25.63
C ILE A 136 -5.63 -60.14 -25.19
N PHE A 137 -4.43 -60.21 -24.60
CA PHE A 137 -3.69 -59.02 -24.20
C PHE A 137 -3.30 -58.17 -25.41
N ALA A 138 -2.82 -58.79 -26.49
CA ALA A 138 -2.45 -58.11 -27.73
C ALA A 138 -3.66 -57.42 -28.40
N ALA A 139 -4.82 -58.07 -28.43
CA ALA A 139 -6.06 -57.49 -28.96
C ALA A 139 -6.54 -56.27 -28.14
N ARG A 140 -6.37 -56.32 -26.81
CA ARG A 140 -6.77 -55.22 -25.92
C ARG A 140 -5.83 -54.02 -26.02
N THR A 141 -4.52 -54.23 -26.21
CA THR A 141 -3.53 -53.16 -26.31
C THR A 141 -3.50 -52.48 -27.68
N ALA A 142 -3.89 -53.18 -28.75
CA ALA A 142 -3.95 -52.61 -30.10
C ALA A 142 -4.96 -51.45 -30.25
N GLY A 143 -5.93 -51.34 -29.34
CA GLY A 143 -7.00 -50.33 -29.41
C GLY A 143 -7.96 -50.55 -30.59
N PRO A 144 -9.08 -49.83 -30.65
CA PRO A 144 -9.98 -49.91 -31.80
C PRO A 144 -9.27 -49.40 -33.06
N ALA A 145 -9.38 -50.15 -34.15
CA ALA A 145 -8.84 -49.74 -35.45
C ALA A 145 -9.31 -48.32 -35.79
N PRO A 146 -8.44 -47.45 -36.36
CA PRO A 146 -8.84 -46.11 -36.75
C PRO A 146 -10.03 -46.20 -37.71
N ALA A 147 -11.12 -45.50 -37.38
CA ALA A 147 -12.29 -45.43 -38.23
C ALA A 147 -11.86 -44.79 -39.56
N LEU A 148 -11.98 -45.53 -40.65
CA LEU A 148 -11.80 -45.01 -42.01
C LEU A 148 -12.88 -43.94 -42.21
N THR A 149 -12.46 -42.67 -42.18
CA THR A 149 -13.26 -41.55 -42.64
C THR A 149 -13.07 -41.46 -44.15
N ASP A 150 -14.05 -41.96 -44.89
CA ASP A 150 -14.25 -41.67 -46.32
C ASP A 150 -14.72 -40.22 -46.53
#